data_AF-A0A3R7UJT5-F1
#
_entry.id   AF-A0A3R7UJT5-F1
#
_cell.length_a   1.000
_cell.length_b   1.000
_cell.length_c   1.000
_cell.angle_alpha   90.00
_cell.angle_beta   90.00
_cell.angle_gamma   90.00
#
_symmetry.space_group_name_H-M   'P 1'
#
loop_
_entity.id
_entity.type
_entity.pdbx_description
1 polymer ?
#
loop_
_entity_poly.entity_id
_entity_poly.type
_entity_poly.pdbx_seq_one_letter_code
_entity_poly.pdbx_strand_id
1 'polypeptide(L)'
;MKKFILLTILTICFSNAQSIRTYNFVADTDDASIIAEVFNDFHGKYKKKSGGVILQQVRFLNDVSHRILYYGDPENWGMKEKVPQEAWSNYINRMRIHRNSGKGSYTAKSMYWKGGDREKYNVGRQWLFKAKDPSKYAAAYVKFAKAIEPMIGERMMGVGKIEMGDLNGATHYTVFYGENMQDLDIMADKIRASKAYQEFIKTNGGSEILVSYMVRDLIRL
;
A
#
# COMPACT_ATOMS: atom_id res chain seq x y z
N MET A 1 34.61 37.20 -11.89
CA MET A 1 34.63 36.18 -10.82
C MET A 1 33.48 35.21 -11.05
N LYS A 2 33.77 33.96 -11.43
CA LYS A 2 32.77 32.94 -11.77
C LYS A 2 31.97 32.57 -10.52
N LYS A 3 30.64 32.80 -10.54
CA LYS A 3 29.72 32.35 -9.49
C LYS A 3 29.54 30.84 -9.64
N PHE A 4 30.15 30.06 -8.75
CA PHE A 4 29.82 28.64 -8.62
C PHE A 4 28.43 28.52 -7.98
N ILE A 5 27.44 28.13 -8.79
CA ILE A 5 26.16 27.67 -8.28
C ILE A 5 26.40 26.25 -7.78
N LEU A 6 26.53 26.08 -6.47
CA LEU A 6 26.56 24.77 -5.83
C LEU A 6 25.15 24.19 -5.93
N LEU A 7 24.94 23.30 -6.91
CA LEU A 7 23.72 22.54 -7.06
C LEU A 7 23.69 21.49 -5.94
N THR A 8 23.11 21.82 -4.78
CA THR A 8 22.86 20.87 -3.71
C THR A 8 21.84 19.85 -4.22
N ILE A 9 22.31 18.70 -4.69
CA ILE A 9 21.45 17.54 -4.92
C ILE A 9 20.89 17.16 -3.54
N LEU A 10 19.62 17.47 -3.32
CA LEU A 10 18.91 17.09 -2.11
C LEU A 10 18.75 15.56 -2.14
N THR A 11 19.73 14.85 -1.59
CA THR A 11 19.59 13.42 -1.26
C THR A 11 18.53 13.34 -0.18
N ILE A 12 17.27 13.16 -0.59
CA ILE A 12 16.20 12.81 0.35
C ILE A 12 16.55 11.42 0.88
N CYS A 13 17.20 11.37 2.05
CA CYS A 13 17.39 10.15 2.80
C CYS A 13 16.00 9.63 3.19
N PHE A 14 15.46 8.70 2.39
CA PHE A 14 14.30 7.91 2.77
C PHE A 14 14.74 6.89 3.83
N SER A 15 14.90 7.34 5.08
CA SER A 15 15.17 6.45 6.20
C SER A 15 13.93 5.56 6.43
N ASN A 16 14.10 4.27 6.09
CA ASN A 16 13.19 3.12 6.25
C ASN A 16 12.12 2.89 5.17
N ALA A 17 12.55 2.77 3.90
CA ALA A 17 11.69 2.24 2.84
C ALA A 17 11.29 0.78 3.11
N GLN A 18 10.07 0.54 3.59
CA GLN A 18 9.54 -0.81 3.79
C GLN A 18 9.35 -1.50 2.44
N SER A 19 9.83 -2.75 2.34
CA SER A 19 9.49 -3.62 1.22
C SER A 19 8.09 -4.18 1.39
N ILE A 20 7.33 -4.21 0.31
CA ILE A 20 5.95 -4.65 0.26
C ILE A 20 5.83 -5.80 -0.74
N ARG A 21 5.05 -6.82 -0.40
CA ARG A 21 4.63 -7.89 -1.31
C ARG A 21 3.12 -8.04 -1.22
N THR A 22 2.46 -7.93 -2.36
CA THR A 22 1.01 -8.04 -2.48
C THR A 22 0.67 -9.26 -3.31
N TYR A 23 -0.08 -10.18 -2.72
CA TYR A 23 -0.58 -11.38 -3.37
C TYR A 23 -2.10 -11.28 -3.49
N ASN A 24 -2.57 -11.02 -4.71
CA ASN A 24 -3.98 -10.95 -5.03
C ASN A 24 -4.56 -12.35 -5.29
N PHE A 25 -5.80 -12.55 -4.88
CA PHE A 25 -6.54 -13.78 -5.14
C PHE A 25 -8.04 -13.54 -5.22
N VAL A 26 -8.71 -14.51 -5.82
CA VAL A 26 -10.17 -14.55 -5.92
C VAL A 26 -10.66 -15.61 -4.93
N ALA A 27 -11.68 -15.29 -4.15
CA ALA A 27 -12.32 -16.17 -3.20
C ALA A 27 -13.82 -15.96 -3.31
N ASP A 28 -14.57 -17.03 -3.12
CA ASP A 28 -16.02 -16.96 -3.05
C ASP A 28 -16.45 -16.21 -1.78
N THR A 29 -17.59 -15.54 -1.86
CA THR A 29 -18.08 -14.70 -0.75
C THR A 29 -18.28 -15.52 0.53
N ASP A 30 -18.72 -16.77 0.37
CA ASP A 30 -18.97 -17.70 1.48
C ASP A 30 -17.69 -18.21 2.15
N ASP A 31 -16.55 -18.14 1.45
CA ASP A 31 -15.24 -18.57 1.94
C ASP A 31 -14.48 -17.46 2.71
N ALA A 32 -14.99 -16.22 2.71
CA ALA A 32 -14.28 -15.09 3.29
C ALA A 32 -13.98 -15.26 4.80
N SER A 33 -14.91 -15.83 5.56
CA SER A 33 -14.74 -16.11 7.00
C SER A 33 -13.70 -17.21 7.24
N ILE A 34 -13.70 -18.26 6.42
CA ILE A 34 -12.74 -19.38 6.52
C ILE A 34 -11.33 -18.87 6.18
N ILE A 35 -11.19 -18.04 5.15
CA ILE A 35 -9.90 -17.44 4.78
C ILE A 35 -9.37 -16.57 5.91
N ALA A 36 -10.24 -15.78 6.54
CA ALA A 36 -9.90 -14.96 7.70
C ALA A 36 -9.42 -15.82 8.89
N GLU A 37 -10.10 -16.92 9.19
CA GLU A 37 -9.71 -17.87 10.22
C GLU A 37 -8.35 -18.51 9.91
N VAL A 38 -8.18 -19.11 8.73
CA VAL A 38 -6.92 -19.76 8.31
C VAL A 38 -5.75 -18.79 8.34
N PHE A 39 -5.99 -17.54 7.93
CA PHE A 39 -5.00 -16.47 7.99
C PHE A 39 -4.61 -16.13 9.43
N ASN A 40 -5.60 -15.97 10.32
CA ASN A 40 -5.38 -15.63 11.71
C ASN A 40 -4.70 -16.76 12.49
N ASP A 41 -5.10 -18.01 12.28
CA ASP A 41 -4.50 -19.19 12.92
C ASP A 41 -2.98 -19.22 12.72
N PHE A 42 -2.54 -18.98 11.48
CA PHE A 42 -1.13 -19.06 11.13
C PHE A 42 -0.37 -17.79 11.54
N HIS A 43 -0.78 -16.61 11.05
CA HIS A 43 -0.04 -15.36 11.29
C HIS A 43 -0.24 -14.82 12.72
N GLY A 44 -1.32 -15.23 13.38
CA GLY A 44 -1.57 -14.93 14.79
C GLY A 44 -0.58 -15.65 15.69
N LYS A 45 -0.24 -16.89 15.34
CA LYS A 45 0.75 -17.72 16.04
C LYS A 45 2.20 -17.37 15.67
N TYR A 46 2.52 -17.28 14.38
CA TYR A 46 3.90 -17.09 13.90
C TYR A 46 4.17 -15.64 13.53
N LYS A 47 4.85 -14.93 14.44
CA LYS A 47 5.12 -13.48 14.29
C LYS A 47 6.30 -13.19 13.36
N LYS A 48 6.20 -12.10 12.59
CA LYS A 48 7.27 -11.62 11.71
C LYS A 48 8.41 -10.96 12.50
N LYS A 49 9.65 -11.08 12.00
CA LYS A 49 10.82 -10.37 12.54
C LYS A 49 10.69 -8.86 12.33
N SER A 50 10.24 -8.46 11.15
CA SER A 50 10.01 -7.06 10.78
C SER A 50 8.69 -6.89 10.03
N GLY A 51 8.09 -5.72 10.24
CA GLY A 51 6.82 -5.31 9.66
C GLY A 51 5.66 -6.21 10.06
N GLY A 52 4.78 -6.53 9.11
CA GLY A 52 3.52 -7.23 9.38
C GLY A 52 2.92 -7.90 8.15
N VAL A 53 1.76 -8.49 8.35
CA VAL A 53 0.94 -9.10 7.30
C VAL A 53 -0.51 -8.66 7.46
N ILE A 54 -1.15 -8.34 6.34
CA ILE A 54 -2.51 -7.84 6.31
C ILE A 54 -3.32 -8.67 5.33
N LEU A 55 -4.46 -9.16 5.77
CA LEU A 55 -5.51 -9.66 4.90
C LEU A 55 -6.46 -8.50 4.58
N GLN A 56 -6.65 -8.22 3.30
CA GLN A 56 -7.54 -7.15 2.86
C GLN A 56 -8.59 -7.70 1.88
N GLN A 57 -9.82 -7.23 2.00
CA GLN A 57 -10.81 -7.29 0.93
C GLN A 57 -10.42 -6.26 -0.14
N VAL A 58 -10.70 -6.59 -1.40
CA VAL A 58 -10.49 -5.73 -2.58
C VAL A 58 -11.81 -5.55 -3.31
N ARG A 59 -12.08 -4.34 -3.79
CA ARG A 59 -13.21 -4.05 -4.69
C ARG A 59 -12.76 -3.17 -5.85
N PHE A 60 -13.40 -3.30 -7.01
CA PHE A 60 -13.14 -2.51 -8.21
C PHE A 60 -11.75 -2.76 -8.85
N LEU A 61 -11.20 -3.96 -8.69
CA LEU A 61 -9.96 -4.39 -9.35
C LEU A 61 -10.18 -5.71 -10.10
N ASN A 62 -10.85 -5.63 -11.25
CA ASN A 62 -11.22 -6.80 -12.06
C ASN A 62 -11.93 -7.88 -11.20
N ASP A 63 -11.45 -9.12 -11.25
CA ASP A 63 -11.91 -10.29 -10.51
C ASP A 63 -11.30 -10.42 -9.11
N VAL A 64 -10.34 -9.56 -8.73
CA VAL A 64 -9.65 -9.65 -7.43
C VAL A 64 -10.61 -9.31 -6.30
N SER A 65 -10.84 -10.30 -5.43
CA SER A 65 -11.70 -10.17 -4.24
C SER A 65 -10.93 -9.85 -2.96
N HIS A 66 -9.68 -10.32 -2.87
CA HIS A 66 -8.88 -10.28 -1.66
C HIS A 66 -7.39 -10.19 -2.00
N ARG A 67 -6.61 -9.75 -1.02
CA ARG A 67 -5.15 -9.80 -1.10
C ARG A 67 -4.51 -10.01 0.26
N ILE A 68 -3.35 -10.65 0.24
CA ILE A 68 -2.42 -10.66 1.38
C ILE A 68 -1.30 -9.67 1.09
N LEU A 69 -1.10 -8.73 1.99
CA LEU A 69 -0.03 -7.73 1.93
C LEU A 69 0.98 -8.02 3.04
N TYR A 70 2.22 -8.32 2.65
CA TYR A 70 3.36 -8.34 3.56
C TYR A 70 4.10 -7.03 3.45
N TYR A 71 4.52 -6.46 4.57
CA TYR A 71 5.41 -5.31 4.60
C TYR A 71 6.49 -5.50 5.66
N GLY A 72 7.65 -4.86 5.50
CA GLY A 72 8.72 -4.90 6.49
C GLY A 72 10.08 -4.52 5.92
N ASP A 73 11.08 -4.54 6.79
CA ASP A 73 12.48 -4.38 6.41
C ASP A 73 12.97 -5.63 5.65
N PRO A 74 13.46 -5.48 4.41
CA PRO A 74 13.97 -6.61 3.62
C PRO A 74 15.19 -7.30 4.26
N GLU A 75 16.01 -6.59 5.03
CA GLU A 75 17.18 -7.18 5.71
C GLU A 75 16.76 -8.06 6.89
N ASN A 76 15.60 -7.78 7.47
CA ASN A 76 15.03 -8.49 8.61
C ASN A 76 13.75 -9.26 8.24
N TRP A 77 13.71 -9.83 7.03
CA TRP A 77 12.56 -10.61 6.57
C TRP A 77 12.45 -11.98 7.28
N GLY A 78 11.25 -12.53 7.35
CA GLY A 78 10.97 -13.85 7.93
C GLY A 78 10.23 -13.81 9.27
N MET A 79 10.22 -14.95 9.97
CA MET A 79 9.52 -15.14 11.24
C MET A 79 10.48 -15.09 12.44
N LYS A 80 10.02 -14.59 13.59
CA LYS A 80 10.81 -14.50 14.82
C LYS A 80 11.29 -15.87 15.28
N GLU A 81 10.42 -16.86 15.12
CA GLU A 81 10.66 -18.25 15.47
C GLU A 81 10.64 -19.13 14.23
N LYS A 82 11.29 -20.31 14.33
CA LYS A 82 11.26 -21.31 13.26
C LYS A 82 9.85 -21.85 13.10
N VAL A 83 9.25 -21.65 11.94
CA VAL A 83 7.96 -22.26 11.59
C VAL A 83 8.19 -23.72 11.18
N PRO A 84 7.50 -24.70 11.80
CA PRO A 84 7.52 -26.08 11.32
C PRO A 84 7.03 -26.18 9.87
N GLN A 85 7.71 -26.98 9.04
CA GLN A 85 7.36 -27.15 7.62
C GLN A 85 5.90 -27.59 7.44
N GLU A 86 5.40 -28.46 8.32
CA GLU A 86 4.03 -28.94 8.33
C GLU A 86 3.02 -27.81 8.60
N ALA A 87 3.34 -26.90 9.53
CA ALA A 87 2.47 -25.76 9.83
C ALA A 87 2.36 -24.81 8.63
N TRP A 88 3.48 -24.54 7.94
CA TRP A 88 3.47 -23.77 6.70
C TRP A 88 2.69 -24.48 5.58
N SER A 89 2.92 -25.78 5.40
CA SER A 89 2.26 -26.58 4.36
C SER A 89 0.75 -26.64 4.60
N ASN A 90 0.32 -26.83 5.85
CA ASN A 90 -1.09 -26.81 6.23
C ASN A 90 -1.74 -25.45 5.94
N TYR A 91 -1.06 -24.34 6.30
CA TYR A 91 -1.55 -23.00 5.98
C TYR A 91 -1.73 -22.80 4.47
N ILE A 92 -0.74 -23.18 3.65
CA ILE A 92 -0.84 -23.07 2.20
C ILE A 92 -1.95 -23.93 1.62
N ASN A 93 -2.12 -25.17 2.11
CA ASN A 93 -3.16 -26.09 1.63
C ASN A 93 -4.57 -25.59 2.00
N ARG A 94 -4.79 -25.17 3.25
CA ARG A 94 -6.07 -24.60 3.69
C ARG A 94 -6.39 -23.32 2.91
N MET A 95 -5.42 -22.44 2.67
CA MET A 95 -5.64 -21.25 1.84
C MET A 95 -5.93 -21.59 0.38
N ARG A 96 -5.28 -22.62 -0.18
CA ARG A 96 -5.36 -22.96 -1.60
C ARG A 96 -6.75 -23.44 -2.02
N ILE A 97 -7.45 -24.19 -1.17
CA ILE A 97 -8.78 -24.72 -1.51
C ILE A 97 -9.86 -23.64 -1.57
N HIS A 98 -9.64 -22.51 -0.89
CA HIS A 98 -10.56 -21.37 -0.82
C HIS A 98 -10.15 -20.20 -1.72
N ARG A 99 -9.18 -20.40 -2.63
CA ARG A 99 -8.70 -19.32 -3.49
C ARG A 99 -8.35 -19.77 -4.90
N ASN A 100 -8.73 -18.92 -5.86
CA ASN A 100 -8.22 -18.92 -7.22
C ASN A 100 -7.15 -17.84 -7.38
N SER A 101 -6.29 -17.99 -8.40
CA SER A 101 -5.26 -17.00 -8.71
C SER A 101 -5.91 -15.66 -9.10
N GLY A 102 -5.45 -14.58 -8.47
CA GLY A 102 -5.85 -13.21 -8.83
C GLY A 102 -4.73 -12.50 -9.58
N LYS A 103 -5.10 -11.71 -10.59
CA LYS A 103 -4.13 -10.92 -11.36
C LYS A 103 -3.56 -9.75 -10.55
N GLY A 104 -2.44 -9.21 -11.02
CA GLY A 104 -1.87 -7.98 -10.48
C GLY A 104 -1.25 -8.12 -9.09
N SER A 105 -0.70 -9.29 -8.75
CA SER A 105 0.23 -9.41 -7.61
C SER A 105 1.53 -8.66 -7.94
N TYR A 106 2.13 -8.00 -6.94
CA TYR A 106 3.31 -7.16 -7.16
C TYR A 106 4.18 -7.02 -5.91
N THR A 107 5.41 -6.58 -6.10
CA THR A 107 6.29 -6.11 -5.02
C THR A 107 6.52 -4.61 -5.16
N ALA A 108 6.72 -3.92 -4.05
CA ALA A 108 6.95 -2.50 -4.04
C ALA A 108 7.87 -2.06 -2.90
N LYS A 109 8.38 -0.84 -2.97
CA LYS A 109 9.03 -0.15 -1.87
C LYS A 109 8.21 1.07 -1.47
N SER A 110 7.90 1.18 -0.19
CA SER A 110 7.30 2.40 0.37
C SER A 110 8.31 3.54 0.27
N MET A 111 7.92 4.65 -0.35
CA MET A 111 8.74 5.87 -0.40
C MET A 111 8.31 6.85 0.68
N TYR A 112 7.00 6.92 0.95
CA TYR A 112 6.46 7.73 2.03
C TYR A 112 5.28 7.02 2.67
N TRP A 113 5.22 7.08 3.99
CA TRP A 113 4.09 6.58 4.76
C TRP A 113 3.81 7.51 5.93
N LYS A 114 2.60 8.07 5.95
CA LYS A 114 2.06 8.73 7.14
C LYS A 114 1.19 7.73 7.88
N GLY A 115 1.65 7.34 9.08
CA GLY A 115 0.93 6.48 10.00
C GLY A 115 -0.30 7.17 10.60
N GLY A 116 -1.17 6.37 11.22
CA GLY A 116 -2.46 6.84 11.74
C GLY A 116 -3.25 5.70 12.39
N ASP A 117 -4.50 5.99 12.74
CA ASP A 117 -5.40 5.01 13.34
C ASP A 117 -5.96 4.08 12.26
N ARG A 118 -5.47 2.84 12.25
CA ARG A 118 -5.83 1.83 11.25
C ARG A 118 -7.05 1.00 11.64
N GLU A 119 -7.46 1.06 12.90
CA GLU A 119 -8.69 0.41 13.37
C GLU A 119 -9.89 1.26 12.94
N LYS A 120 -9.81 2.58 13.16
CA LYS A 120 -10.83 3.53 12.71
C LYS A 120 -10.84 3.74 11.21
N TYR A 121 -9.68 3.98 10.59
CA TYR A 121 -9.56 4.26 9.15
C TYR A 121 -9.07 3.02 8.39
N ASN A 122 -9.94 2.01 8.27
CA ASN A 122 -9.59 0.70 7.70
C ASN A 122 -9.95 0.53 6.22
N VAL A 123 -10.54 1.54 5.56
CA VAL A 123 -10.88 1.49 4.12
C VAL A 123 -9.93 2.38 3.33
N GLY A 124 -9.15 1.79 2.43
CA GLY A 124 -8.22 2.49 1.55
C GLY A 124 -8.75 2.64 0.13
N ARG A 125 -8.54 3.80 -0.48
CA ARG A 125 -8.54 3.96 -1.93
C ARG A 125 -7.11 3.93 -2.42
N GLN A 126 -6.80 2.99 -3.31
CA GLN A 126 -5.47 2.82 -3.89
C GLN A 126 -5.51 3.18 -5.37
N TRP A 127 -4.48 3.90 -5.82
CA TRP A 127 -4.25 4.21 -7.23
C TRP A 127 -2.95 3.55 -7.67
N LEU A 128 -2.98 2.85 -8.79
CA LEU A 128 -1.77 2.46 -9.52
C LEU A 128 -1.61 3.42 -10.69
N PHE A 129 -0.41 3.93 -10.85
CA PHE A 129 -0.17 5.00 -11.79
C PHE A 129 1.24 4.91 -12.37
N LYS A 130 1.42 5.59 -13.51
CA LYS A 130 2.71 5.79 -14.15
C LYS A 130 3.17 7.23 -13.91
N ALA A 131 4.23 7.40 -13.14
CA ALA A 131 4.89 8.71 -13.00
C ALA A 131 5.72 8.99 -14.26
N LYS A 132 5.58 10.19 -14.85
CA LYS A 132 6.42 10.62 -15.99
C LYS A 132 7.82 11.00 -15.54
N ASP A 133 7.91 11.71 -14.41
CA ASP A 133 9.16 12.07 -13.73
C ASP A 133 9.08 11.56 -12.27
N PRO A 134 9.54 10.32 -11.98
CA PRO A 134 9.41 9.71 -10.66
C PRO A 134 10.04 10.53 -9.53
N SER A 135 11.19 11.15 -9.79
CA SER A 135 11.92 11.95 -8.80
C SER A 135 11.14 13.20 -8.43
N LYS A 136 10.60 13.94 -9.42
CA LYS A 136 9.73 15.09 -9.14
C LYS A 136 8.43 14.68 -8.48
N TYR A 137 7.83 13.57 -8.90
CA TYR A 137 6.59 13.08 -8.30
C TYR A 137 6.77 12.77 -6.82
N ALA A 138 7.80 12.01 -6.45
CA ALA A 138 8.08 11.64 -5.07
C ALA A 138 8.32 12.88 -4.19
N ALA A 139 9.14 13.83 -4.65
CA ALA A 139 9.42 15.06 -3.92
C ALA A 139 8.15 15.92 -3.73
N ALA A 140 7.37 16.11 -4.81
CA ALA A 140 6.11 16.86 -4.75
C ALA A 140 5.08 16.17 -3.85
N TYR A 141 4.98 14.84 -3.88
CA TYR A 141 4.05 14.08 -3.04
C TYR A 141 4.38 14.23 -1.55
N VAL A 142 5.66 14.16 -1.15
CA VAL A 142 6.05 14.36 0.26
C VAL A 142 5.70 15.77 0.73
N LYS A 143 5.97 16.81 -0.09
CA LYS A 143 5.57 18.19 0.22
C LYS A 143 4.06 18.32 0.37
N PHE A 144 3.31 17.73 -0.56
CA PHE A 144 1.86 17.69 -0.55
C PHE A 144 1.30 16.99 0.70
N ALA A 145 1.79 15.79 1.01
CA ALA A 145 1.35 15.00 2.15
C ALA A 145 1.52 15.76 3.46
N LYS A 146 2.71 16.32 3.70
CA LYS A 146 3.00 17.15 4.88
C LYS A 146 2.09 18.38 4.98
N ALA A 147 1.75 19.00 3.85
CA ALA A 147 0.88 20.17 3.83
C ALA A 147 -0.59 19.85 4.14
N ILE A 148 -1.06 18.63 3.86
CA ILE A 148 -2.44 18.21 4.15
C ILE A 148 -2.57 17.39 5.44
N GLU A 149 -1.48 17.06 6.12
CA GLU A 149 -1.50 16.28 7.36
C GLU A 149 -2.49 16.80 8.42
N PRO A 150 -2.53 18.12 8.74
CA PRO A 150 -3.51 18.66 9.68
C PRO A 150 -4.96 18.46 9.22
N MET A 151 -5.20 18.48 7.91
CA MET A 151 -6.55 18.31 7.32
C MET A 151 -7.03 16.86 7.41
N ILE A 152 -6.13 15.90 7.23
CA ILE A 152 -6.49 14.47 7.17
C ILE A 152 -6.45 13.80 8.56
N GLY A 153 -5.82 14.45 9.54
CA GLY A 153 -5.77 14.01 10.94
C GLY A 153 -5.09 12.64 11.08
N GLU A 154 -5.79 11.70 11.71
CA GLU A 154 -5.29 10.34 11.95
C GLU A 154 -5.48 9.39 10.75
N ARG A 155 -6.00 9.85 9.61
CA ARG A 155 -6.03 9.06 8.37
C ARG A 155 -4.63 8.73 7.90
N MET A 156 -4.47 7.62 7.18
CA MET A 156 -3.18 7.21 6.64
C MET A 156 -3.08 7.53 5.16
N MET A 157 -1.87 7.80 4.71
CA MET A 157 -1.59 7.92 3.29
C MET A 157 -0.17 7.49 2.97
N GLY A 158 0.05 7.02 1.75
CA GLY A 158 1.37 6.62 1.31
C GLY A 158 1.56 6.65 -0.20
N VAL A 159 2.82 6.71 -0.60
CA VAL A 159 3.26 6.51 -1.98
C VAL A 159 4.42 5.53 -1.99
N GLY A 160 4.48 4.68 -2.99
CA GLY A 160 5.59 3.77 -3.19
C GLY A 160 5.85 3.46 -4.65
N LYS A 161 7.01 2.86 -4.90
CA LYS A 161 7.47 2.43 -6.21
C LYS A 161 7.23 0.93 -6.36
N ILE A 162 6.63 0.53 -7.47
CA ILE A 162 6.49 -0.88 -7.85
C ILE A 162 7.84 -1.36 -8.38
N GLU A 163 8.31 -2.51 -7.87
CA GLU A 163 9.58 -3.13 -8.28
C GLU A 163 9.36 -4.31 -9.23
N MET A 164 8.31 -5.10 -9.04
CA MET A 164 7.99 -6.27 -9.87
C MET A 164 6.48 -6.49 -9.91
N GLY A 165 5.97 -7.00 -11.04
CA GLY A 165 4.57 -7.37 -11.22
C GLY A 165 4.03 -6.91 -12.58
N ASP A 166 3.04 -7.62 -13.10
CA ASP A 166 2.30 -7.21 -14.29
C ASP A 166 1.11 -6.34 -13.88
N LEU A 167 1.30 -5.03 -13.94
CA LEU A 167 0.33 -4.02 -13.52
C LEU A 167 0.01 -3.04 -14.66
N ASN A 168 -0.04 -3.55 -15.89
CA ASN A 168 -0.38 -2.75 -17.08
C ASN A 168 0.47 -1.47 -17.22
N GLY A 169 1.77 -1.56 -16.90
CA GLY A 169 2.70 -0.44 -16.98
C GLY A 169 2.70 0.52 -15.77
N ALA A 170 1.98 0.21 -14.70
CA ALA A 170 2.06 0.99 -13.45
C ALA A 170 3.47 0.89 -12.86
N THR A 171 4.03 2.05 -12.50
CA THR A 171 5.36 2.15 -11.90
C THR A 171 5.30 2.50 -10.41
N HIS A 172 4.17 3.04 -9.95
CA HIS A 172 3.98 3.50 -8.59
C HIS A 172 2.57 3.22 -8.09
N TYR A 173 2.40 3.28 -6.78
CA TYR A 173 1.08 3.29 -6.14
C TYR A 173 0.97 4.47 -5.17
N THR A 174 -0.25 4.99 -5.00
CA THR A 174 -0.62 5.81 -3.84
C THR A 174 -1.80 5.15 -3.13
N VAL A 175 -1.93 5.40 -1.83
CA VAL A 175 -3.11 4.96 -1.08
C VAL A 175 -3.49 6.02 -0.05
N PHE A 176 -4.80 6.21 0.14
CA PHE A 176 -5.38 7.06 1.18
C PHE A 176 -6.46 6.28 1.92
N TYR A 177 -6.43 6.30 3.25
CA TYR A 177 -7.38 5.58 4.10
C TYR A 177 -8.40 6.52 4.72
N GLY A 178 -9.63 6.03 4.83
CA GLY A 178 -10.77 6.67 5.49
C GLY A 178 -11.58 5.62 6.27
N GLU A 179 -12.64 6.08 6.92
CA GLU A 179 -13.50 5.22 7.75
C GLU A 179 -14.37 4.29 6.89
N ASN A 180 -14.81 4.80 5.75
CA ASN A 180 -15.66 4.13 4.78
C ASN A 180 -15.56 4.85 3.42
N MET A 181 -16.31 4.38 2.42
CA MET A 181 -16.29 4.99 1.08
C MET A 181 -16.80 6.44 1.06
N GLN A 182 -17.82 6.77 1.83
CA GLN A 182 -18.36 8.13 1.90
C GLN A 182 -17.33 9.10 2.49
N ASP A 183 -16.63 8.70 3.56
CA ASP A 183 -15.53 9.47 4.13
C ASP A 183 -14.40 9.69 3.11
N LEU A 184 -14.04 8.66 2.35
CA LEU A 184 -13.03 8.77 1.29
C LEU A 184 -13.43 9.80 0.23
N ASP A 185 -14.68 9.83 -0.20
CA ASP A 185 -15.17 10.78 -1.21
C ASP A 185 -15.17 12.22 -0.67
N ILE A 186 -15.71 12.43 0.54
CA ILE A 186 -15.69 13.74 1.21
C ILE A 186 -14.26 14.26 1.36
N MET A 187 -13.34 13.40 1.79
CA MET A 187 -11.94 13.79 1.97
C MET A 187 -11.23 14.03 0.65
N ALA A 188 -11.51 13.24 -0.39
CA ALA A 188 -10.95 13.46 -1.72
C ALA A 188 -11.32 14.84 -2.26
N ASP A 189 -12.57 15.28 -2.09
CA ASP A 189 -13.02 16.59 -2.55
C ASP A 189 -12.38 17.73 -1.76
N LYS A 190 -12.30 17.61 -0.43
CA LYS A 190 -11.58 18.58 0.41
C LYS A 190 -10.11 18.70 0.02
N ILE A 191 -9.44 17.56 -0.20
CA ILE A 191 -8.04 17.51 -0.62
C ILE A 191 -7.87 18.18 -1.99
N ARG A 192 -8.72 17.86 -2.97
CA ARG A 192 -8.66 18.44 -4.32
C ARG A 192 -8.87 19.95 -4.33
N ALA A 193 -9.76 20.46 -3.46
CA ALA A 193 -10.00 21.89 -3.31
C ALA A 193 -8.84 22.64 -2.62
N SER A 194 -7.91 21.93 -1.97
CA SER A 194 -6.81 22.55 -1.25
C SER A 194 -5.75 23.16 -2.17
N LYS A 195 -5.15 24.29 -1.74
CA LYS A 195 -3.99 24.89 -2.42
C LYS A 195 -2.82 23.91 -2.55
N ALA A 196 -2.64 23.02 -1.56
CA ALA A 196 -1.58 22.02 -1.55
C ALA A 196 -1.74 21.01 -2.70
N TYR A 197 -2.97 20.56 -2.99
CA TYR A 197 -3.22 19.67 -4.11
C TYR A 197 -3.05 20.37 -5.46
N GLN A 198 -3.51 21.62 -5.58
CA GLN A 198 -3.32 22.40 -6.81
C GLN A 198 -1.84 22.63 -7.11
N GLU A 199 -1.02 22.89 -6.09
CA GLU A 199 0.44 22.98 -6.21
C GLU A 199 1.07 21.63 -6.59
N PHE A 200 0.61 20.53 -5.98
CA PHE A 200 1.08 19.19 -6.29
C PHE A 200 0.88 18.85 -7.77
N ILE A 201 -0.33 19.05 -8.31
CA ILE A 201 -0.62 18.75 -9.72
C ILE A 201 0.25 19.56 -10.67
N LYS A 202 0.57 20.81 -10.33
CA LYS A 202 1.45 21.66 -11.15
C LYS A 202 2.91 21.21 -11.13
N THR A 203 3.36 20.64 -10.02
CA THR A 203 4.80 20.44 -9.74
C THR A 203 5.24 18.98 -9.75
N ASN A 204 4.31 18.01 -9.77
CA ASN A 204 4.62 16.58 -9.64
C ASN A 204 5.31 15.95 -10.87
N GLY A 205 5.60 16.72 -11.91
CA GLY A 205 6.24 16.23 -13.13
C GLY A 205 5.32 15.38 -14.02
N GLY A 206 4.04 15.27 -13.68
CA GLY A 206 3.02 14.55 -14.43
C GLY A 206 2.91 13.07 -14.05
N SER A 207 1.67 12.58 -14.01
CA SER A 207 1.34 11.18 -13.76
C SER A 207 0.08 10.77 -14.52
N GLU A 208 0.00 9.49 -14.87
CA GLU A 208 -1.18 8.88 -15.48
C GLU A 208 -1.73 7.81 -14.53
N ILE A 209 -2.96 7.97 -14.06
CA ILE A 209 -3.66 6.96 -13.25
C ILE A 209 -4.13 5.86 -14.19
N LEU A 210 -3.72 4.62 -13.92
CA LEU A 210 -4.07 3.46 -14.74
C LEU A 210 -5.25 2.69 -14.14
N VAL A 211 -5.31 2.60 -12.81
CA VAL A 211 -6.44 2.01 -12.10
C VAL A 211 -6.58 2.63 -10.72
N SER A 212 -7.82 2.72 -10.23
CA SER A 212 -8.10 3.00 -8.83
C SER A 212 -9.07 1.95 -8.28
N TYR A 213 -8.78 1.42 -7.10
CA TYR A 213 -9.57 0.37 -6.48
C TYR A 213 -9.63 0.57 -4.97
N MET A 214 -10.58 -0.12 -4.34
CA MET A 214 -10.78 -0.08 -2.89
C MET A 214 -10.12 -1.29 -2.24
N VAL A 215 -9.56 -1.06 -1.05
CA VAL A 215 -9.12 -2.10 -0.14
C VAL A 215 -9.73 -1.87 1.24
N ARG A 216 -10.06 -2.94 1.95
CA ARG A 216 -10.48 -2.87 3.36
C ARG A 216 -9.66 -3.85 4.16
N ASP A 217 -9.04 -3.37 5.23
CA ASP A 217 -8.35 -4.24 6.18
C ASP A 217 -9.35 -5.13 6.91
N LEU A 218 -9.15 -6.44 6.81
CA LEU A 218 -9.93 -7.44 7.55
C LEU A 218 -9.18 -7.90 8.79
N ILE A 219 -7.90 -8.25 8.62
CA ILE A 219 -7.02 -8.71 9.69
C ILE A 219 -5.63 -8.13 9.48
N ARG A 220 -4.97 -7.70 10.57
CA ARG A 220 -3.60 -7.18 10.59
C ARG A 220 -2.82 -7.80 11.74
N LEU A 221 -1.64 -8.35 11.44
CA LEU A 221 -0.81 -9.13 12.38
C LEU A 221 0.68 -8.83 12.24
#